data_AF-A0A7Z9W7E3-F1
#
_entry.id   AF-A0A7Z9W7E3-F1
#
_cell.length_a   1.000
_cell.length_b   1.000
_cell.length_c   1.000
_cell.angle_alpha   90.00
_cell.angle_beta   90.00
_cell.angle_gamma   90.00
#
_symmetry.space_group_name_H-M   'P 1'
#
loop_
_entity.id
_entity.type
_entity.pdbx_description
1 polymer ?
#
loop_
_entity_poly.entity_id
_entity_poly.type
_entity_poly.pdbx_seq_one_letter_code
_entity_poly.pdbx_strand_id
1 'polypeptide(L)' 'MTMKDAKKHLKDGQFAPGTMEPKISAAVNFIKRGGERVLISAIDSVAEALSGQTGTVITNQS' A
#
# COMPACT_ATOMS: atom_id res chain seq x y z
N MET A 1 -1.74 -7.11 -0.92
CA MET A 1 -1.33 -7.57 0.41
C MET A 1 -2.31 -7.04 1.46
N THR A 2 -2.38 -7.65 2.64
CA THR A 2 -3.23 -7.16 3.73
C THR A 2 -2.55 -6.00 4.46
N MET A 3 -3.32 -5.21 5.23
CA MET A 3 -2.75 -4.24 6.17
C MET A 3 -1.77 -4.92 7.16
N LYS A 4 -2.06 -6.16 7.56
CA LYS A 4 -1.22 -6.91 8.50
C LYS A 4 0.14 -7.23 7.89
N ASP A 5 0.18 -7.68 6.64
CA ASP A 5 1.42 -7.93 5.89
C ASP A 5 2.21 -6.64 5.73
N ALA A 6 1.54 -5.56 5.31
CA ALA A 6 2.19 -4.25 5.14
C ALA A 6 2.86 -3.76 6.44
N LYS A 7 2.21 -3.93 7.60
CA LYS A 7 2.80 -3.62 8.92
C LYS A 7 4.01 -4.49 9.24
N LYS A 8 3.98 -5.78 8.89
CA LYS A 8 5.11 -6.68 9.06
C LYS A 8 6.29 -6.24 8.19
N HIS A 9 6.07 -6.00 6.90
CA HIS A 9 7.11 -5.53 5.98
C HIS A 9 7.72 -4.18 6.41
N LEU A 10 6.90 -3.26 6.95
CA LEU A 10 7.38 -2.01 7.55
C LEU A 10 8.31 -2.26 8.75
N LYS A 11 7.90 -3.15 9.67
CA LYS A 11 8.72 -3.52 10.85
C LYS A 11 10.04 -4.18 10.43
N ASP A 12 9.99 -4.99 9.38
CA ASP A 12 11.15 -5.71 8.86
C ASP A 12 12.06 -4.81 7.98
N GLY A 13 11.72 -3.52 7.82
CA GLY A 13 12.55 -2.55 7.09
C GLY A 13 12.59 -2.79 5.58
N GLN A 14 11.60 -3.46 5.00
CA GLN A 14 11.62 -3.87 3.59
C GLN A 14 11.34 -2.72 2.60
N PHE A 15 10.89 -1.56 3.08
CA PHE A 15 10.60 -0.40 2.25
C PHE A 15 11.67 0.65 2.42
N ALA A 16 12.17 1.19 1.31
CA ALA A 16 13.18 2.23 1.32
C ALA A 16 12.70 3.48 2.09
N PRO A 17 13.50 4.00 3.04
CA PRO A 17 13.15 5.17 3.83
C PRO A 17 13.04 6.42 2.94
N GLY A 18 12.17 7.35 3.32
CA GLY A 18 11.95 8.62 2.61
C GLY A 18 11.23 8.52 1.26
N THR A 19 11.03 7.31 0.71
CA THR A 19 10.38 7.11 -0.59
C THR A 19 9.15 6.22 -0.49
N MET A 20 9.32 4.92 -0.29
CA MET A 20 8.24 3.94 -0.27
C MET A 20 7.69 3.74 1.13
N GLU A 21 8.55 3.73 2.15
CA GLU A 21 8.15 3.63 3.56
C GLU A 21 7.05 4.64 3.98
N PRO A 22 7.16 5.96 3.71
CA PRO A 22 6.09 6.89 4.04
C PRO A 22 4.78 6.63 3.29
N LYS A 23 4.84 6.10 2.06
CA LYS A 23 3.64 5.76 1.26
C LYS A 23 2.89 4.57 1.87
N ILE A 24 3.62 3.53 2.25
CA ILE A 24 3.03 2.34 2.90
C ILE A 24 2.50 2.71 4.29
N SER A 25 3.24 3.51 5.06
CA SER A 25 2.80 3.99 6.38
C SER A 25 1.49 4.78 6.27
N ALA A 26 1.38 5.70 5.31
CA ALA A 26 0.16 6.46 5.05
C ALA A 26 -1.03 5.54 4.66
N ALA A 27 -0.80 4.56 3.78
CA ALA A 27 -1.81 3.60 3.36
C ALA A 27 -2.32 2.75 4.54
N VAL A 28 -1.42 2.24 5.37
CA VAL A 28 -1.75 1.50 6.60
C VAL A 28 -2.55 2.37 7.56
N ASN A 29 -2.16 3.64 7.74
CA ASN A 29 -2.86 4.58 8.61
C ASN A 29 -4.27 4.91 8.11
N PHE A 30 -4.46 5.05 6.80
CA PHE A 30 -5.78 5.24 6.19
C PHE A 30 -6.70 4.03 6.44
N ILE A 31 -6.20 2.82 6.17
CA ILE A 31 -6.97 1.58 6.37
C ILE A 31 -7.29 1.36 7.85
N LYS A 32 -6.34 1.62 8.74
CA LYS A 32 -6.55 1.54 10.20
C LYS A 32 -7.67 2.46 10.69
N ARG A 33 -7.93 3.58 9.99
CA ARG A 33 -9.00 4.54 10.31
C ARG A 33 -10.35 4.21 9.65
N GLY A 34 -10.49 3.03 9.04
CA GLY A 34 -11.75 2.57 8.43
C GLY A 34 -11.75 2.60 6.90
N GLY A 35 -10.64 2.99 6.26
CA GLY A 35 -10.50 2.83 4.81
C GLY A 35 -10.46 1.36 4.39
N GLU A 36 -11.02 1.03 3.23
CA GLU A 36 -11.13 -0.37 2.79
C GLU A 36 -9.92 -0.83 1.95
N ARG A 37 -9.45 0.04 1.04
CA ARG A 37 -8.44 -0.28 0.04
C ARG A 37 -7.60 0.95 -0.32
N VAL A 38 -6.31 0.73 -0.55
CA VAL A 38 -5.36 1.72 -1.10
C VAL A 38 -4.63 1.07 -2.28
N LEU A 39 -4.42 1.85 -3.35
CA LEU A 39 -3.61 1.49 -4.50
C LEU A 39 -2.47 2.51 -4.63
N ILE A 40 -1.23 2.03 -4.67
CA ILE A 40 -0.03 2.84 -4.93
C ILE A 40 0.49 2.45 -6.31
N SER A 41 0.57 3.41 -7.23
CA SER A 41 1.06 3.21 -8.59
C SER A 41 1.75 4.47 -9.13
N ALA A 42 2.44 4.33 -10.27
CA ALA A 42 2.89 5.46 -11.08
C ALA A 42 1.69 6.12 -11.79
N ILE A 43 1.76 7.44 -11.97
CA ILE A 43 0.71 8.22 -12.64
C ILE A 43 0.51 7.75 -14.08
N ASP A 44 1.60 7.46 -14.79
CA ASP A 44 1.56 7.01 -16.19
C ASP A 44 0.90 5.64 -16.37
N SER A 45 0.81 4.84 -15.29
CA SER A 45 0.21 3.49 -15.29
C SER A 45 -1.12 3.42 -14.54
N VAL A 46 -1.81 4.55 -14.32
CA VAL A 46 -3.07 4.58 -13.54
C VAL A 46 -4.14 3.68 -14.12
N ALA A 47 -4.32 3.65 -15.45
CA ALA A 47 -5.35 2.82 -16.09
C ALA A 47 -5.10 1.32 -15.83
N GLU A 48 -3.87 0.86 -16.05
CA GLU A 48 -3.45 -0.52 -15.78
C GLU A 48 -3.59 -0.88 -14.30
N ALA A 49 -3.23 0.05 -13.40
CA ALA A 49 -3.29 -0.17 -11.97
C ALA A 49 -4.74 -0.28 -11.47
N LEU A 50 -5.66 0.52 -12.02
CA LEU A 50 -7.09 0.41 -11.75
C LEU A 50 -7.67 -0.92 -12.25
N SER A 51 -7.18 -1.43 -13.39
CA SER A 51 -7.55 -2.76 -13.89
C SER A 51 -6.89 -3.92 -13.13
N GLY A 52 -6.03 -3.64 -12.14
CA GLY A 52 -5.38 -4.66 -11.32
C GLY A 52 -4.17 -5.33 -11.97
N GLN A 53 -3.67 -4.81 -13.10
CA GLN A 53 -2.52 -5.36 -13.82
C GLN A 53 -1.18 -4.92 -13.21
N THR A 54 -1.16 -3.80 -12.47
CA THR A 54 0.04 -3.25 -11.83
C THR A 54 -0.29 -2.51 -10.52
N GLY A 55 0.75 -2.06 -9.84
CA GLY A 55 0.68 -1.31 -8.59
C GLY A 55 0.55 -2.19 -7.34
N THR A 56 0.70 -1.55 -6.18
CA THR A 56 0.62 -2.20 -4.88
C THR A 56 -0.75 -1.94 -4.26
N VAL A 57 -1.53 -3.01 -4.08
CA VAL A 57 -2.84 -2.95 -3.41
C VAL A 57 -2.71 -3.38 -1.95
N ILE A 58 -3.21 -2.54 -1.04
CA ILE A 58 -3.32 -2.85 0.39
C ILE A 58 -4.80 -2.79 0.78
N THR A 59 -5.31 -3.82 1.46
CA THR A 59 -6.71 -3.93 1.88
C THR A 59 -6.85 -4.19 3.39
N ASN A 60 -8.05 -3.96 3.94
CA ASN A 60 -8.38 -4.28 5.33
C ASN A 60 -8.60 -5.79 5.60
N GLN A 61 -8.60 -6.61 4.55
CA GLN A 61 -8.91 -8.03 4.65
C GLN A 61 -7.80 -8.76 5.44
N SER A 62 -8.19 -9.73 6.25
CA SER A 62 -7.30 -10.48 7.16
C SER A 62 -6.68 -11.70 6.49
#